data_AF-A0A4Q4U7H7-F1
#
_entry.id   AF-A0A4Q4U7H7-F1
#
_cell.length_a   1.000
_cell.length_b   1.000
_cell.length_c   1.000
_cell.angle_alpha   90.00
_cell.angle_beta   90.00
_cell.angle_gamma   90.00
#
_symmetry.space_group_name_H-M   'P 1'
#
loop_
_entity.id
_entity.type
_entity.pdbx_description
1 polymer ?
#
loop_
_entity_poly.entity_id
_entity_poly.type
_entity_poly.pdbx_seq_one_letter_code
_entity_poly.pdbx_strand_id
1 'polypeptide(L)'
;MQFNVGSLVFLGIAAFSSLARAQQQVAFGQQLQNDDQTNHWVTWVEGEHACPGMQVLGVLTESPCNQAFSLGQVMYTFTGCSGDNGPPTAILDSGGLQVGGCSANDNDKINCHDGLHDIIKHGVCTIVTGA
;
A
#
# COMPACT_ATOMS: atom_id res chain seq x y z
N MET A 1 22.79 -22.47 -63.01
CA MET A 1 21.67 -21.92 -62.23
C MET A 1 22.28 -21.13 -61.08
N GLN A 2 22.13 -19.81 -61.12
CA GLN A 2 22.87 -18.86 -60.30
C GLN A 2 21.91 -18.34 -59.23
N PHE A 3 22.14 -18.68 -57.97
CA PHE A 3 21.36 -18.15 -56.86
C PHE A 3 22.14 -16.98 -56.24
N ASN A 4 21.63 -15.78 -56.45
CA ASN A 4 22.19 -14.55 -55.91
C ASN A 4 21.96 -14.46 -54.40
N VAL A 5 23.02 -14.01 -53.72
CA VAL A 5 23.11 -13.72 -52.30
C VAL A 5 22.23 -12.52 -51.97
N GLY A 6 21.36 -12.66 -50.97
CA GLY A 6 20.60 -11.56 -50.37
C GLY A 6 20.79 -11.57 -48.87
N SER A 7 21.79 -10.82 -48.39
CA SER A 7 22.10 -10.66 -46.97
C SER A 7 21.12 -9.66 -46.34
N LEU A 8 20.20 -10.15 -45.50
CA LEU A 8 19.33 -9.31 -44.67
C LEU A 8 19.99 -9.11 -43.31
N VAL A 9 20.60 -7.94 -43.11
CA VAL A 9 21.08 -7.49 -41.81
C VAL A 9 19.85 -7.10 -40.98
N PHE A 10 19.42 -7.98 -40.08
CA PHE A 10 18.44 -7.65 -39.06
C PHE A 10 19.12 -6.79 -38.00
N LEU A 11 18.92 -5.47 -38.08
CA LEU A 11 19.17 -4.54 -36.99
C LEU A 11 18.17 -4.84 -35.86
N GLY A 12 18.59 -5.71 -34.94
CA GLY A 12 17.86 -5.98 -33.70
C GLY A 12 17.87 -4.74 -32.82
N ILE A 13 16.77 -3.99 -32.83
CA ILE A 13 16.51 -2.94 -31.85
C ILE A 13 16.28 -3.66 -30.52
N ALA A 14 17.27 -3.65 -29.63
CA ALA A 14 17.09 -4.05 -28.24
C ALA A 14 16.15 -3.02 -27.59
N ALA A 15 14.86 -3.36 -27.51
CA ALA A 15 13.92 -2.62 -26.71
C ALA A 15 14.30 -2.82 -25.23
N PHE A 16 15.03 -1.85 -24.68
CA PHE A 16 15.22 -1.73 -23.23
C PHE A 16 13.83 -1.47 -22.63
N SER A 17 13.18 -2.54 -22.21
CA SER A 17 11.96 -2.47 -21.42
C SER A 17 12.39 -1.94 -20.05
N SER A 18 12.33 -0.62 -19.87
CA SER A 18 12.50 -0.02 -18.56
C SER A 18 11.42 -0.60 -17.65
N LEU A 19 11.82 -1.52 -16.78
CA LEU A 19 11.02 -1.98 -15.65
C LEU A 19 10.79 -0.75 -14.75
N ALA A 20 9.71 -0.02 -14.99
CA ALA A 20 9.18 0.88 -13.99
C ALA A 20 8.83 0.01 -12.78
N ARG A 21 9.68 0.03 -11.74
CA ARG A 21 9.30 -0.56 -10.45
C ARG A 21 8.05 0.17 -10.00
N ALA A 22 6.91 -0.51 -10.00
CA ALA A 22 5.68 0.05 -9.48
C ALA A 22 5.93 0.43 -8.02
N GLN A 23 5.76 1.72 -7.69
CA GLN A 23 5.84 2.17 -6.31
C GLN A 23 4.67 1.54 -5.55
N GLN A 24 4.97 0.63 -4.63
CA GLN A 24 3.94 0.04 -3.77
C GLN A 24 3.41 1.13 -2.85
N GLN A 25 2.09 1.25 -2.78
CA GLN A 25 1.42 2.19 -1.90
C GLN A 25 0.62 1.40 -0.87
N VAL A 26 0.67 1.86 0.39
CA VAL A 26 -0.03 1.26 1.52
C VAL A 26 -1.06 2.25 2.01
N ALA A 27 -2.34 1.92 1.88
CA ALA A 27 -3.42 2.75 2.39
C ALA A 27 -3.67 2.49 3.88
N PHE A 28 -4.17 3.51 4.55
CA PHE A 28 -4.65 3.41 5.92
C PHE A 28 -5.95 4.17 6.10
N GLY A 29 -6.77 3.72 7.03
CA GLY A 29 -8.11 4.24 7.24
C GLY A 29 -8.72 3.72 8.53
N GLN A 30 -10.03 3.78 8.60
CA GLN A 30 -10.80 3.23 9.70
C GLN A 30 -11.96 2.35 9.23
N GLN A 31 -12.33 1.40 10.07
CA GLN A 31 -13.52 0.58 9.91
C GLN A 31 -14.18 0.33 11.27
N LEU A 32 -15.51 0.39 11.34
CA LEU A 32 -16.26 -0.09 12.48
C LEU A 32 -16.17 -1.63 12.57
N GLN A 33 -15.65 -2.15 13.67
CA GLN A 33 -15.61 -3.59 13.92
C GLN A 33 -16.91 -4.06 14.57
N ASN A 34 -17.45 -5.18 14.09
CA ASN A 34 -18.75 -5.69 14.52
C ASN A 34 -18.72 -6.33 15.92
N ASP A 35 -17.56 -6.81 16.36
CA ASP A 35 -17.37 -7.50 17.62
C ASP A 35 -17.39 -6.55 18.83
N ASP A 36 -16.77 -5.37 18.72
CA ASP A 36 -16.69 -4.38 19.80
C ASP A 36 -17.46 -3.07 19.53
N GLN A 37 -18.01 -2.91 18.32
CA GLN A 37 -18.75 -1.71 17.90
C GLN A 37 -17.91 -0.42 17.98
N THR A 38 -16.60 -0.52 17.80
CA THR A 38 -15.68 0.62 17.76
C THR A 38 -14.97 0.75 16.42
N ASN A 39 -14.52 1.97 16.09
CA ASN A 39 -13.69 2.17 14.91
C ASN A 39 -12.28 1.67 15.20
N HIS A 40 -11.71 0.90 14.29
CA HIS A 40 -10.33 0.44 14.32
C HIS A 40 -9.56 1.02 13.15
N TRP A 41 -8.27 1.24 13.35
CA TRP A 41 -7.33 1.45 12.26
C TRP A 41 -7.25 0.21 11.39
N VAL A 42 -7.30 0.42 10.07
CA VAL A 42 -7.13 -0.62 9.07
C VAL A 42 -6.11 -0.20 8.02
N THR A 43 -5.45 -1.17 7.39
CA THR A 43 -4.48 -0.94 6.32
C THR A 43 -4.61 -1.97 5.21
N TRP A 44 -4.30 -1.59 3.97
CA TRP A 44 -4.35 -2.47 2.80
C TRP A 44 -3.38 -1.99 1.71
N VAL A 45 -3.18 -2.80 0.68
CA VAL A 45 -2.43 -2.39 -0.51
C VAL A 45 -3.29 -1.42 -1.33
N GLU A 46 -2.82 -0.20 -1.54
CA GLU A 46 -3.55 0.80 -2.31
C GLU A 46 -3.72 0.34 -3.77
N GLY A 47 -4.93 0.49 -4.30
CA GLY A 47 -5.31 -0.02 -5.63
C GLY A 47 -5.81 -1.46 -5.62
N GLU A 48 -5.59 -2.21 -4.53
CA GLU A 48 -6.31 -3.46 -4.27
C GLU A 48 -7.62 -3.19 -3.52
N HIS A 49 -8.54 -4.15 -3.58
CA HIS A 49 -9.84 -3.99 -2.96
C HIS A 49 -9.72 -4.17 -1.44
N ALA A 50 -10.06 -3.11 -0.69
CA ALA A 50 -9.89 -3.10 0.77
C ALA A 50 -10.70 -4.20 1.48
N CYS A 51 -11.82 -4.69 0.94
CA CYS A 51 -12.67 -5.70 1.58
C CYS A 51 -12.76 -7.02 0.78
N PRO A 52 -12.13 -8.14 1.21
CA PRO A 52 -11.61 -8.44 2.54
C PRO A 52 -10.09 -8.23 2.68
N GLY A 53 -9.45 -7.48 1.79
CA GLY A 53 -7.98 -7.35 1.70
C GLY A 53 -7.32 -6.51 2.80
N MET A 54 -8.09 -5.91 3.70
CA MET A 54 -7.60 -5.07 4.79
C MET A 54 -7.14 -5.90 5.97
N GLN A 55 -6.09 -5.41 6.63
CA GLN A 55 -5.70 -5.85 7.95
C GLN A 55 -6.20 -4.86 8.99
N VAL A 56 -6.85 -5.38 10.03
CA VAL A 56 -7.22 -4.62 11.23
C VAL A 56 -6.01 -4.52 12.15
N LEU A 57 -5.75 -3.33 12.67
CA LEU A 57 -4.64 -3.06 13.59
C LEU A 57 -5.16 -3.02 15.03
N GLY A 58 -5.70 -1.88 15.45
CA GLY A 58 -6.26 -1.68 16.77
C GLY A 58 -7.24 -0.52 16.78
N VAL A 59 -7.82 -0.24 17.95
CA VAL A 59 -8.85 0.80 18.12
C VAL A 59 -8.36 2.17 17.65
N LEU A 60 -9.26 2.94 17.05
CA LEU A 60 -8.95 4.27 16.49
C LEU A 60 -8.55 5.27 17.57
N THR A 61 -8.95 5.02 18.83
CA THR A 61 -8.60 5.80 20.03
C THR A 61 -7.14 5.62 20.47
N GLU A 62 -6.39 4.74 19.80
CA GLU A 62 -4.98 4.48 20.05
C GLU A 62 -4.16 4.80 18.80
N SER A 63 -2.84 4.91 18.99
CA SER A 63 -1.93 5.14 17.87
C SER A 63 -1.78 3.88 17.01
N PRO A 64 -1.88 3.97 15.67
CA PRO A 64 -1.59 2.85 14.78
C PRO A 64 -0.08 2.58 14.66
N CYS A 65 0.77 3.45 15.21
CA CYS A 65 2.22 3.33 15.17
C CYS A 65 2.75 2.23 16.09
N ASN A 66 3.93 1.71 15.77
CA ASN A 66 4.60 0.62 16.50
C ASN A 66 3.84 -0.71 16.53
N GLN A 67 2.77 -0.83 15.74
CA GLN A 67 2.05 -2.08 15.51
C GLN A 67 2.54 -2.67 14.19
N ALA A 68 3.12 -3.86 14.25
CA ALA A 68 3.57 -4.56 13.06
C ALA A 68 2.39 -5.16 12.32
N PHE A 69 2.38 -5.03 10.99
CA PHE A 69 1.35 -5.57 10.12
C PHE A 69 1.95 -6.17 8.86
N SER A 70 1.19 -7.04 8.20
CA SER A 70 1.60 -7.79 7.02
C SER A 70 0.73 -7.44 5.83
N LEU A 71 1.37 -7.07 4.72
CA LEU A 71 0.70 -6.96 3.43
C LEU A 71 1.35 -7.97 2.48
N GLY A 72 0.65 -9.09 2.25
CA GLY A 72 1.18 -10.24 1.53
C GLY A 72 2.29 -10.93 2.34
N GLN A 73 3.52 -10.87 1.85
CA GLN A 73 4.70 -11.48 2.50
C GLN A 73 5.60 -10.43 3.18
N VAL A 74 5.25 -9.15 3.11
CA VAL A 74 6.09 -8.07 3.63
C VAL A 74 5.51 -7.56 4.94
N MET A 75 6.39 -7.41 5.93
CA MET A 75 6.06 -6.86 7.24
C MET A 75 6.43 -5.39 7.29
N TYR A 76 5.53 -4.58 7.81
CA TYR A 76 5.70 -3.14 7.96
C TYR A 76 5.30 -2.69 9.37
N THR A 77 5.71 -1.48 9.72
CA THR A 77 5.26 -0.78 10.92
C THR A 77 5.02 0.69 10.60
N PHE A 78 3.91 1.26 11.04
CA PHE A 78 3.69 2.70 10.93
C PHE A 78 4.51 3.47 11.97
N THR A 79 4.97 4.68 11.61
CA THR A 79 5.69 5.58 12.51
C THR A 79 5.31 7.05 12.30
N GLY A 80 5.73 7.89 13.25
CA GLY A 80 5.53 9.35 13.20
C GLY A 80 4.09 9.80 13.44
N CYS A 81 3.30 9.02 14.18
CA CYS A 81 1.96 9.40 14.64
C CYS A 81 2.07 10.50 15.71
N SER A 82 1.25 11.54 15.62
CA SER A 82 1.16 12.60 16.63
C SER A 82 0.00 12.36 17.59
N GLY A 83 0.30 11.98 18.83
CA GLY A 83 -0.71 11.72 19.87
C GLY A 83 -1.57 10.48 19.59
N ASP A 84 -2.52 10.24 20.48
CA ASP A 84 -3.51 9.19 20.32
C ASP A 84 -4.41 9.58 19.14
N ASN A 85 -4.62 8.66 18.19
CA ASN A 85 -5.37 8.85 16.94
C ASN A 85 -4.64 9.65 15.86
N GLY A 86 -3.37 10.00 16.08
CA GLY A 86 -2.58 10.66 15.05
C GLY A 86 -2.36 9.74 13.84
N PRO A 87 -2.67 10.17 12.60
CA PRO A 87 -2.36 9.37 11.42
C PRO A 87 -0.83 9.22 11.29
N PRO A 88 -0.36 8.11 10.70
CA PRO A 88 1.05 7.90 10.49
C PRO A 88 1.60 8.88 9.44
N THR A 89 2.87 9.24 9.59
CA THR A 89 3.59 10.10 8.63
C THR A 89 4.70 9.35 7.89
N ALA A 90 5.03 8.14 8.32
CA ALA A 90 6.00 7.28 7.66
C ALA A 90 5.73 5.79 7.92
N ILE A 91 6.38 4.94 7.12
CA ILE A 91 6.30 3.48 7.21
C ILE A 91 7.71 2.89 7.26
N LEU A 92 7.90 1.93 8.16
CA LEU A 92 9.14 1.20 8.38
C LEU A 92 9.00 -0.22 7.82
N ASP A 93 10.11 -0.80 7.35
CA ASP A 93 10.20 -2.24 7.11
C ASP A 93 10.40 -3.04 8.40
N SER A 94 10.50 -4.37 8.29
CA SER A 94 10.75 -5.26 9.43
C SER A 94 12.10 -5.04 10.13
N GLY A 95 13.06 -4.39 9.48
CA GLY A 95 14.34 -4.01 10.07
C GLY A 95 14.29 -2.69 10.83
N GLY A 96 13.15 -1.98 10.80
CA GLY A 96 12.99 -0.66 11.39
C GLY A 96 13.52 0.47 10.51
N LEU A 97 13.89 0.19 9.26
CA LEU A 97 14.31 1.22 8.31
C LEU A 97 13.08 1.90 7.70
N GLN A 98 13.10 3.24 7.62
CA GLN A 98 12.05 3.97 6.94
C GLN A 98 12.12 3.72 5.43
N VAL A 99 11.04 3.17 4.87
CA VAL A 99 10.93 2.81 3.45
C VAL A 99 9.88 3.62 2.70
N GLY A 100 9.17 4.52 3.38
CA GLY A 100 8.18 5.39 2.75
C GLY A 100 7.73 6.56 3.62
N GLY A 101 7.05 7.51 2.98
CA GLY A 101 6.38 8.64 3.62
C GLY A 101 4.86 8.49 3.45
N CYS A 102 4.11 8.94 4.45
CA CYS A 102 2.65 8.87 4.48
C CYS A 102 2.02 10.25 4.42
N SER A 103 0.87 10.34 3.75
CA SER A 103 0.05 11.55 3.66
C SER A 103 -1.38 11.21 4.06
N ALA A 104 -1.93 11.98 5.00
CA ALA A 104 -3.30 11.85 5.51
C ALA A 104 -4.20 12.93 4.90
N ASN A 105 -4.47 12.80 3.61
CA ASN A 105 -5.21 13.79 2.82
C ASN A 105 -6.39 13.17 2.07
N ASP A 106 -6.92 12.07 2.60
CA ASP A 106 -8.02 11.31 2.01
C ASP A 106 -9.16 11.18 3.04
N ASN A 107 -10.40 11.10 2.56
CA ASN A 107 -11.60 10.80 3.35
C ASN A 107 -12.59 9.93 2.54
N ASP A 108 -12.09 9.19 1.55
CA ASP A 108 -12.91 8.42 0.64
C ASP A 108 -13.56 7.24 1.36
N LYS A 109 -14.86 7.10 1.13
CA LYS A 109 -15.66 5.99 1.65
C LYS A 109 -15.65 4.82 0.66
N ILE A 110 -15.24 3.66 1.13
CA ILE A 110 -15.26 2.39 0.40
C ILE A 110 -16.40 1.55 0.97
N ASN A 111 -17.42 1.30 0.15
CA ASN A 111 -18.56 0.46 0.54
C ASN A 111 -18.16 -1.01 0.48
N CYS A 112 -18.38 -1.76 1.56
CA CYS A 112 -18.08 -3.18 1.62
C CYS A 112 -19.35 -4.01 1.79
N HIS A 113 -19.41 -5.15 1.07
CA HIS A 113 -20.53 -6.09 1.08
C HIS A 113 -21.91 -5.40 0.92
N ASP A 114 -22.09 -4.68 -0.19
CA ASP A 114 -23.34 -3.96 -0.51
C ASP A 114 -23.80 -2.96 0.57
N GLY A 115 -22.85 -2.36 1.30
CA GLY A 115 -23.12 -1.32 2.31
C GLY A 115 -23.40 -1.85 3.71
N LEU A 116 -23.09 -3.12 3.99
CA LEU A 116 -23.16 -3.66 5.36
C LEU A 116 -22.16 -2.98 6.31
N HIS A 117 -21.00 -2.60 5.81
CA HIS A 117 -20.03 -1.75 6.52
C HIS A 117 -19.20 -0.95 5.53
N ASP A 118 -18.65 0.16 6.00
CA ASP A 118 -17.81 1.05 5.22
C ASP A 118 -16.40 1.11 5.81
N ILE A 119 -15.41 1.29 4.92
CA ILE A 119 -14.08 1.76 5.29
C ILE A 119 -13.99 3.23 4.91
N ILE A 120 -13.44 4.05 5.82
CA ILE A 120 -13.08 5.44 5.50
C ILE A 120 -11.56 5.48 5.35
N LYS A 121 -11.09 5.79 4.15
CA LYS A 121 -9.67 5.96 3.86
C LYS A 121 -9.20 7.30 4.39
N HIS A 122 -8.11 7.31 5.15
CA HIS A 122 -7.51 8.52 5.72
C HIS A 122 -6.29 8.97 4.93
N GLY A 123 -5.60 8.04 4.26
CA GLY A 123 -4.40 8.37 3.52
C GLY A 123 -3.65 7.19 2.92
N VAL A 124 -2.48 7.49 2.38
CA VAL A 124 -1.57 6.51 1.76
C VAL A 124 -0.12 6.76 2.17
N CYS A 125 0.64 5.69 2.24
CA CYS A 125 2.09 5.69 2.35
C CYS A 125 2.69 5.23 1.04
N THR A 126 3.56 6.04 0.45
CA THR A 126 4.27 5.70 -0.79
C THR A 126 5.61 5.10 -0.43
N ILE A 127 5.78 3.81 -0.74
CA ILE A 127 7.05 3.11 -0.53
C ILE A 127 8.01 3.52 -1.64
N VAL A 128 9.15 4.06 -1.23
CA VAL A 128 10.27 4.40 -2.10
C VAL A 128 11.33 3.31 -1.96
N THR A 129 11.11 2.16 -2.61
CA THR A 129 12.18 1.17 -2.73
C THR A 129 13.30 1.76 -3.58
N GLY A 130 14.41 2.12 -2.94
CA GLY A 130 15.62 2.60 -3.59
C GLY A 130 16.21 1.56 -4.54
N ALA A 131 16.82 2.07 -5.61
CA ALA A 131 17.43 1.38 -6.74
C ALA A 131 18.29 0.16 -6.35
#